data_AF-A0A9D6SSD8-F1
#
_entry.id   AF-A0A9D6SSD8-F1
#
_cell.length_a   1.000
_cell.length_b   1.000
_cell.length_c   1.000
_cell.angle_alpha   90.00
_cell.angle_beta   90.00
_cell.angle_gamma   90.00
#
_symmetry.space_group_name_H-M   'P 1'
#
loop_
_entity.id
_entity.type
_entity.pdbx_description
1 polymer ?
#
loop_
_entity_poly.entity_id
_entity_poly.type
_entity_poly.pdbx_seq_one_letter_code
_entity_poly.pdbx_strand_id
1 'polypeptide(L)'
;MDGFLSGAGWYRGSEVDRLSEKEAEIIAARLVRRLRARLPLSDDKADALRPAFAEVCRLELVHHPWKPAKARRDRIARGIVEAGRQYLEEKQVAVLQQVVAAGHWPLRNEE
;
A
#
# COMPACT_ATOMS: atom_id res chain seq x y z
N MET A 1 -45.17 0.58 -15.50
CA MET A 1 -44.76 0.30 -14.11
C MET A 1 -43.27 0.03 -14.16
N ASP A 2 -42.49 1.09 -14.03
CA ASP A 2 -41.03 1.04 -14.02
C ASP A 2 -40.55 0.41 -12.72
N GLY A 3 -40.13 -0.86 -12.82
CA GLY A 3 -39.45 -1.56 -11.73
C GLY A 3 -38.05 -1.00 -11.59
N PHE A 4 -37.77 -0.36 -10.46
CA PHE A 4 -36.43 0.05 -10.05
C PHE A 4 -35.53 -1.20 -9.99
N LEU A 5 -34.64 -1.37 -10.99
CA LEU A 5 -33.60 -2.40 -11.00
C LEU A 5 -32.48 -1.99 -10.02
N SER A 6 -32.79 -2.00 -8.73
CA SER A 6 -31.78 -1.95 -7.68
C SER A 6 -30.97 -3.25 -7.69
N GLY A 7 -29.81 -3.25 -8.34
CA GLY A 7 -28.87 -4.37 -8.16
C GLY A 7 -27.69 -4.48 -9.11
N ALA A 8 -27.68 -3.77 -10.25
CA ALA A 8 -26.64 -3.97 -11.27
C ALA A 8 -25.41 -3.04 -11.16
N GLY A 9 -25.35 -2.17 -10.15
CA GLY A 9 -24.35 -1.09 -10.11
C GLY A 9 -23.36 -1.09 -8.94
N TRP A 10 -23.49 -2.00 -7.99
CA TRP A 10 -22.66 -2.01 -6.79
C TRP A 10 -21.83 -3.31 -6.77
N TYR A 11 -20.51 -3.18 -6.78
CA TYR A 11 -19.60 -4.31 -6.58
C TYR A 11 -19.98 -5.08 -5.32
N ARG A 12 -20.04 -6.41 -5.40
CA ARG A 12 -20.22 -7.24 -4.20
C ARG A 12 -19.02 -7.01 -3.28
N GLY A 13 -19.20 -7.09 -1.96
CA GLY A 13 -18.13 -6.84 -0.99
C GLY A 13 -16.84 -7.63 -1.29
N SER A 14 -16.98 -8.89 -1.73
CA SER A 14 -15.86 -9.74 -2.14
C SER A 14 -15.14 -9.29 -3.41
N GLU A 15 -15.78 -8.55 -4.31
CA GLU A 15 -15.13 -7.94 -5.48
C GLU A 15 -14.36 -6.66 -5.08
N VAL A 16 -14.88 -5.91 -4.10
CA VAL A 16 -14.19 -4.75 -3.51
C VAL A 16 -12.95 -5.19 -2.73
N ASP A 17 -13.02 -6.31 -2.01
CA ASP A 17 -11.87 -6.88 -1.29
C ASP A 17 -10.76 -7.30 -2.26
N ARG A 18 -11.11 -8.02 -3.33
CA ARG A 18 -10.15 -8.39 -4.39
C ARG A 18 -9.51 -7.18 -5.08
N LEU A 19 -10.29 -6.13 -5.32
CA LEU A 19 -9.76 -4.90 -5.89
C LEU A 19 -8.78 -4.23 -4.93
N SER A 20 -9.12 -4.19 -3.64
CA SER A 20 -8.27 -3.63 -2.57
C SER A 20 -6.96 -4.41 -2.41
N GLU A 21 -6.99 -5.74 -2.56
CA GLU A 21 -5.79 -6.60 -2.58
C GLU A 21 -4.87 -6.24 -3.75
N LYS A 22 -5.42 -6.13 -4.96
CA LYS A 22 -4.63 -5.76 -6.14
C LYS A 22 -4.04 -4.34 -6.02
N GLU A 23 -4.81 -3.40 -5.48
CA GLU A 23 -4.31 -2.05 -5.20
C GLU A 23 -3.17 -2.08 -4.18
N ALA A 24 -3.30 -2.89 -3.13
CA ALA A 24 -2.26 -3.04 -2.12
C ALA A 24 -0.95 -3.60 -2.69
N GLU A 25 -1.01 -4.58 -3.59
CA GLU A 25 0.16 -5.11 -4.30
C GLU A 25 0.84 -4.05 -5.16
N ILE A 26 0.07 -3.25 -5.91
CA ILE A 26 0.59 -2.17 -6.77
C ILE A 26 1.28 -1.10 -5.91
N ILE A 27 0.66 -0.70 -4.80
CA ILE A 27 1.23 0.27 -3.87
C ILE A 27 2.54 -0.26 -3.27
N ALA A 28 2.54 -1.52 -2.82
CA ALA A 28 3.71 -2.15 -2.24
C ALA A 28 4.88 -2.23 -3.24
N ALA A 29 4.63 -2.69 -4.46
CA ALA A 29 5.62 -2.75 -5.52
C ALA A 29 6.21 -1.38 -5.83
N ARG A 30 5.37 -0.33 -5.88
CA ARG A 30 5.82 1.05 -6.09
C ARG A 30 6.73 1.54 -4.96
N LEU A 31 6.35 1.30 -3.71
CA LEU A 31 7.17 1.70 -2.55
C LEU A 31 8.53 0.99 -2.54
N VAL A 32 8.56 -0.31 -2.84
CA VAL A 32 9.83 -1.07 -2.95
C VAL A 32 10.69 -0.55 -4.10
N ARG A 33 10.11 -0.25 -5.27
CA ARG A 33 10.84 0.35 -6.41
C ARG A 33 11.47 1.68 -6.03
N ARG A 34 10.74 2.57 -5.34
CA ARG A 34 11.27 3.84 -4.84
C ARG A 34 12.38 3.66 -3.83
N LEU A 35 12.23 2.70 -2.92
CA LEU A 35 13.26 2.39 -1.94
C LEU A 35 14.54 1.92 -2.63
N ARG A 36 14.44 1.00 -3.60
CA ARG A 36 15.57 0.52 -4.41
C ARG A 36 16.26 1.62 -5.21
N ALA A 37 15.50 2.62 -5.68
CA ALA A 37 16.07 3.76 -6.38
C ALA A 37 16.90 4.68 -5.48
N ARG A 38 16.67 4.66 -4.16
CA ARG A 38 17.37 5.50 -3.17
C ARG A 38 18.40 4.73 -2.34
N LEU A 39 18.34 3.41 -2.36
CA LEU A 39 19.16 2.56 -1.51
C LEU A 39 19.48 1.25 -2.24
N PRO A 40 20.75 0.80 -2.25
CA PRO A 40 21.08 -0.54 -2.73
C PRO A 40 20.43 -1.58 -1.81
N LEU A 41 19.37 -2.21 -2.33
CA LEU A 41 18.62 -3.26 -1.68
C LEU A 41 18.87 -4.56 -2.43
N SER A 42 19.19 -5.64 -1.72
CA SER A 42 19.28 -6.98 -2.33
C SER A 42 17.90 -7.42 -2.81
N ASP A 43 17.87 -8.30 -3.81
CA ASP A 43 16.63 -8.86 -4.32
C ASP A 43 15.86 -9.62 -3.22
N ASP A 44 16.55 -10.41 -2.38
CA ASP A 44 15.94 -11.09 -1.23
C ASP A 44 15.20 -10.14 -0.28
N LYS A 45 15.79 -8.98 0.03
CA LYS A 45 15.13 -7.96 0.87
C LYS A 45 13.94 -7.33 0.13
N ALA A 46 14.07 -7.09 -1.17
CA ALA A 46 12.98 -6.52 -1.95
C ALA A 46 11.77 -7.48 -2.01
N ASP A 47 12.04 -8.76 -2.21
CA ASP A 47 11.05 -9.81 -2.29
C ASP A 47 10.40 -10.11 -0.94
N ALA A 48 11.11 -9.92 0.17
CA ALA A 48 10.53 -10.00 1.51
C ALA A 48 9.67 -8.76 1.88
N LEU A 49 10.10 -7.57 1.47
CA LEU A 49 9.39 -6.32 1.76
C LEU A 49 8.08 -6.18 0.99
N ARG A 50 8.03 -6.66 -0.26
CA ARG A 50 6.86 -6.53 -1.14
C ARG A 50 5.58 -7.14 -0.53
N PRO A 51 5.54 -8.41 -0.09
CA PRO A 51 4.37 -8.98 0.56
C PRO A 51 4.09 -8.35 1.93
N ALA A 52 5.13 -8.01 2.71
CA ALA A 52 4.96 -7.35 4.00
C ALA A 52 4.26 -5.99 3.87
N PHE A 53 4.61 -5.22 2.83
CA PHE A 53 4.00 -3.94 2.54
C PHE A 53 2.59 -4.09 1.97
N ALA A 54 2.38 -5.07 1.10
CA ALA A 54 1.06 -5.37 0.55
C ALA A 54 0.07 -5.72 1.66
N GLU A 55 0.49 -6.51 2.66
CA GLU A 55 -0.39 -6.87 3.78
C GLU A 55 -0.81 -5.65 4.61
N VAL A 56 0.10 -4.72 4.90
CA VAL A 56 -0.24 -3.47 5.59
C VAL A 56 -1.27 -2.66 4.79
N CYS A 57 -1.06 -2.52 3.48
CA CYS A 57 -1.99 -1.79 2.63
C CYS A 57 -3.35 -2.49 2.57
N ARG A 58 -3.38 -3.82 2.41
CA ARG A 58 -4.59 -4.63 2.37
C ARG A 58 -5.40 -4.45 3.65
N LEU A 59 -4.76 -4.56 4.82
CA LEU A 59 -5.44 -4.42 6.12
C LEU A 59 -6.10 -3.05 6.27
N GLU A 60 -5.41 -1.97 5.91
CA GLU A 60 -5.96 -0.61 6.04
C GLU A 60 -7.02 -0.27 4.99
N LEU A 61 -6.94 -0.87 3.78
CA LEU A 61 -7.92 -0.66 2.71
C LEU A 61 -9.20 -1.47 2.95
N VAL A 62 -9.07 -2.73 3.38
CA VAL A 62 -10.19 -3.66 3.58
C VAL A 62 -10.88 -3.46 4.93
N HIS A 63 -10.13 -3.36 6.04
CA HIS A 63 -10.74 -3.34 7.39
C HIS A 63 -11.07 -1.94 7.90
N HIS A 64 -10.53 -0.89 7.27
CA HIS A 64 -10.71 0.49 7.71
C HIS A 64 -11.20 1.47 6.61
N PRO A 65 -12.15 1.09 5.73
CA PRO A 65 -12.54 1.93 4.59
C PRO A 65 -13.26 3.22 5.03
N TRP A 66 -13.98 3.17 6.16
CA TRP A 66 -14.71 4.31 6.77
C TRP A 66 -13.82 5.37 7.43
N LYS A 67 -12.52 5.12 7.57
CA LYS A 67 -11.62 6.11 8.17
C LYS A 67 -11.31 7.25 7.19
N PRO A 68 -11.12 8.49 7.67
CA PRO A 68 -10.74 9.61 6.80
C PRO A 68 -9.46 9.29 6.02
N ALA A 69 -9.40 9.72 4.75
CA ALA A 69 -8.29 9.41 3.84
C ALA A 69 -6.92 9.85 4.38
N LYS A 70 -6.84 10.96 5.12
CA LYS A 70 -5.59 11.38 5.80
C LYS A 70 -5.17 10.39 6.88
N ALA A 71 -6.08 10.01 7.78
CA ALA A 71 -5.78 9.08 8.86
C ALA A 71 -5.40 7.69 8.35
N ARG A 72 -6.01 7.23 7.25
CA ARG A 72 -5.64 5.97 6.58
C ARG A 72 -4.24 6.05 5.98
N ARG A 73 -3.90 7.14 5.29
CA ARG A 73 -2.53 7.38 4.79
C ARG A 73 -1.49 7.32 5.91
N ASP A 74 -1.75 7.98 7.02
CA ASP A 74 -0.82 8.00 8.16
C ASP A 74 -0.66 6.62 8.79
N ARG A 75 -1.72 5.81 8.82
CA ARG A 75 -1.66 4.42 9.32
C ARG A 75 -0.90 3.51 8.37
N ILE A 76 -1.17 3.56 7.07
CA ILE A 76 -0.40 2.84 6.06
C ILE A 76 1.08 3.24 6.19
N ALA A 77 1.37 4.54 6.27
CA ALA A 77 2.73 5.04 6.40
C ALA A 77 3.46 4.45 7.61
N ARG A 78 2.84 4.50 8.79
CA ARG A 78 3.41 3.90 10.00
C ARG A 78 3.57 2.38 9.88
N GLY A 79 2.54 1.69 9.39
CA GLY A 79 2.56 0.23 9.24
C GLY A 79 3.67 -0.24 8.29
N ILE A 80 3.90 0.48 7.19
CA ILE A 80 4.98 0.19 6.24
C ILE A 80 6.35 0.36 6.89
N VAL A 81 6.54 1.41 7.69
CA VAL A 81 7.79 1.63 8.42
C VAL A 81 8.03 0.52 9.45
N GLU A 82 7.01 0.12 10.21
CA GLU A 82 7.12 -0.98 11.18
C GLU A 82 7.40 -2.33 10.50
N ALA A 83 6.71 -2.65 9.41
CA ALA A 83 6.97 -3.85 8.62
C ALA A 83 8.39 -3.84 8.04
N GLY A 84 8.86 -2.68 7.58
CA GLY A 84 10.20 -2.50 7.02
C GLY A 84 11.32 -2.76 8.04
N ARG A 85 11.12 -2.42 9.32
CA ARG A 85 12.11 -2.63 10.40
C ARG A 85 12.50 -4.09 10.60
N GLN A 86 11.66 -5.05 10.19
CA GLN A 86 11.97 -6.47 10.27
C GLN A 86 13.07 -6.91 9.29
N TYR A 87 13.26 -6.16 8.20
CA TYR A 87 14.16 -6.53 7.09
C TYR A 87 15.25 -5.48 6.83
N LEU A 88 15.08 -4.27 7.37
CA LEU A 88 15.90 -3.11 7.12
C LEU A 88 16.66 -2.68 8.37
N GLU A 89 17.91 -2.26 8.17
CA GLU A 89 18.70 -1.61 9.20
C GLU A 89 18.23 -0.18 9.45
N GLU A 90 18.59 0.40 10.59
CA GLU A 90 18.12 1.74 11.01
C GLU A 90 18.35 2.83 9.95
N LYS A 91 19.52 2.83 9.30
CA LYS A 91 19.84 3.75 8.20
C LYS A 91 18.92 3.57 6.99
N GLN A 92 18.55 2.32 6.69
CA GLN A 92 17.66 1.97 5.59
C GLN A 92 16.21 2.33 5.91
N VAL A 93 15.80 2.17 7.18
CA VAL A 93 14.49 2.59 7.69
C VAL A 93 14.31 4.11 7.59
N ALA A 94 15.35 4.90 7.84
CA ALA A 94 15.30 6.35 7.65
C ALA A 94 14.99 6.74 6.18
N VAL A 95 15.58 6.02 5.21
CA VAL A 95 15.26 6.21 3.78
C VAL A 95 13.82 5.78 3.48
N LEU A 96 13.37 4.66 4.06
CA LEU A 96 11.98 4.21 3.93
C LEU A 96 10.98 5.25 4.44
N GLN A 97 11.25 5.90 5.57
CA GLN A 97 10.40 6.98 6.09
C GLN A 97 10.26 8.13 5.09
N GLN A 98 11.34 8.51 4.40
CA GLN A 98 11.29 9.54 3.36
C GLN A 98 10.51 9.09 2.12
N VAL A 99 10.62 7.81 1.74
CA VAL A 99 9.85 7.23 0.61
C VAL A 99 8.36 7.24 0.92
N VAL A 100 8.00 6.85 2.15
CA VAL A 100 6.62 6.79 2.63
C VAL A 100 6.03 8.19 2.82
N ALA A 101 6.82 9.17 3.28
CA ALA A 101 6.38 10.56 3.42
C ALA A 101 6.00 11.21 2.07
N ALA A 102 6.59 10.74 0.97
CA ALA A 102 6.18 11.15 -0.38
C ALA A 102 4.79 10.61 -0.79
N GLY A 103 4.18 9.75 0.04
CA GLY A 103 2.86 9.16 -0.17
C GLY A 103 2.87 7.95 -1.09
N HIS A 104 1.72 7.30 -1.25
CA HIS A 104 1.58 6.09 -2.09
C HIS A 104 1.07 6.38 -3.53
N TRP A 105 0.66 7.62 -3.81
CA TRP A 105 0.23 8.05 -5.14
C TRP A 105 1.41 8.10 -6.11
N PRO A 106 1.20 7.89 -7.42
CA PRO A 106 2.24 8.07 -8.42
C PRO A 106 2.86 9.45 -8.26
N LEU A 107 4.19 9.51 -8.19
CA LEU A 107 4.88 10.78 -8.31
C LEU A 107 4.87 11.18 -9.79
N ARG A 108 5.03 12.48 -10.07
CA ARG A 108 4.96 13.04 -11.43
C ARG A 108 5.90 12.37 -12.45
N ASN A 109 6.91 11.64 -11.98
CA ASN A 109 7.95 11.00 -12.79
C ASN A 109 7.93 9.46 -12.67
N GLU A 110 6.81 8.86 -12.29
CA GLU A 110 6.66 7.40 -12.20
C GLU A 110 5.63 6.90 -13.18
N GLU A 111 6.13 6.26 -14.24
CA GLU A 111 5.36 5.35 -15.11
C GLU A 111 5.22 3.96 -14.45
#